data_AF-A0A3P3ZM31-F1
#
_entry.id   AF-A0A3P3ZM31-F1
#
_cell.length_a   1.000
_cell.length_b   1.000
_cell.length_c   1.000
_cell.angle_alpha   90.00
_cell.angle_beta   90.00
_cell.angle_gamma   90.00
#
_symmetry.space_group_name_H-M   'P 1'
#
loop_
_entity.id
_entity.type
_entity.pdbx_description
1 polymer ?
#
loop_
_entity_poly.entity_id
_entity_poly.type
_entity_poly.pdbx_seq_one_letter_code
_entity_poly.pdbx_strand_id
1 'polypeptide(L)' 'MKHANFIVNRGQATATDIEILIAEIQSRILAEKGVCLHPEVRIVGERA' A
#
# COMPACT_ATOMS: atom_id res chain seq x y z
N MET A 1 -0.77 -2.11 20.71
CA MET A 1 -0.65 -0.80 20.05
C MET A 1 -0.76 -1.02 18.54
N LYS A 2 -1.48 -0.15 17.80
CA LYS A 2 -1.59 -0.25 16.33
C LYS A 2 -0.65 0.79 15.70
N HIS A 3 -0.14 0.50 14.51
CA HIS A 3 0.80 1.37 13.80
C HIS A 3 0.36 1.54 12.34
N ALA A 4 0.29 2.78 11.86
CA ALA A 4 -0.31 3.11 10.56
C ALA A 4 0.47 2.56 9.35
N ASN A 5 1.80 2.45 9.45
CA ASN A 5 2.65 1.96 8.36
C ASN A 5 2.51 0.44 8.08
N PHE A 6 1.73 -0.30 8.87
CA PHE A 6 1.54 -1.73 8.64
C PHE A 6 0.28 -1.99 7.83
N ILE A 7 0.47 -2.54 6.63
CA ILE A 7 -0.61 -3.20 5.89
C ILE A 7 -0.68 -4.63 6.39
N VAL A 8 -1.77 -4.99 7.05
CA VAL A 8 -1.97 -6.31 7.67
C VAL A 8 -3.03 -7.08 6.90
N ASN A 9 -2.64 -8.18 6.27
CA ASN A 9 -3.61 -9.14 5.76
C ASN A 9 -4.29 -9.88 6.92
N ARG A 10 -5.63 -9.78 7.01
CA ARG A 10 -6.45 -10.43 8.05
C ARG A 10 -7.12 -11.73 7.57
N GLY A 11 -6.75 -12.25 6.40
CA GLY A 11 -7.31 -13.47 5.82
C GLY A 11 -6.97 -13.60 4.35
N GLN A 12 -7.96 -13.38 3.49
CA GLN A 12 -7.92 -13.73 2.06
C GLN A 12 -7.42 -12.59 1.15
N ALA A 13 -6.69 -11.59 1.67
CA ALA A 13 -6.19 -10.53 0.81
C ALA A 13 -5.11 -11.06 -0.14
N THR A 14 -5.25 -10.73 -1.42
CA THR A 14 -4.32 -11.07 -2.50
C THR A 14 -3.19 -10.04 -2.60
N ALA A 15 -2.15 -10.35 -3.39
CA ALA A 15 -1.11 -9.38 -3.72
C ALA A 15 -1.71 -8.12 -4.39
N THR A 16 -2.68 -8.32 -5.29
CA THR A 16 -3.41 -7.23 -5.95
C THR A 16 -4.13 -6.33 -4.94
N ASP A 17 -4.78 -6.90 -3.92
CA ASP A 17 -5.47 -6.11 -2.89
C ASP A 17 -4.48 -5.22 -2.11
N ILE A 18 -3.30 -5.76 -1.79
CA ILE A 18 -2.25 -5.01 -1.09
C ILE A 18 -1.69 -3.90 -2.00
N GLU A 19 -1.41 -4.18 -3.28
CA GLU A 19 -0.93 -3.18 -4.24
C GLU A 19 -1.94 -2.02 -4.42
N ILE A 20 -3.23 -2.34 -4.54
CA ILE A 20 -4.30 -1.34 -4.64
C ILE A 20 -4.32 -0.45 -3.39
N LEU A 21 -4.22 -1.06 -2.21
CA LEU A 21 -4.20 -0.30 -0.94
C LEU A 21 -2.97 0.61 -0.84
N ILE A 22 -1.79 0.16 -1.28
CA ILE A 22 -0.59 1.00 -1.34
C ILE A 22 -0.83 2.21 -2.25
N ALA A 23 -1.38 1.99 -3.45
CA ALA A 23 -1.65 3.06 -4.41
C ALA A 23 -2.68 4.07 -3.89
N GLU A 24 -3.72 3.60 -3.20
CA GLU A 24 -4.73 4.47 -2.57
C GLU A 24 -4.09 5.37 -1.49
N ILE A 25 -3.28 4.80 -0.61
CA ILE A 25 -2.56 5.55 0.44
C ILE A 25 -1.65 6.62 -0.19
N GLN A 26 -0.89 6.26 -1.22
CA GLN A 26 0.00 7.20 -1.92
C GLN A 26 -0.79 8.35 -2.55
N SER A 27 -1.87 8.05 -3.28
CA SER A 27 -2.73 9.05 -3.92
C SER A 27 -3.33 10.02 -2.90
N ARG A 28 -3.83 9.48 -1.78
CA ARG A 28 -4.45 10.28 -0.73
C ARG A 28 -3.45 11.19 -0.01
N ILE A 29 -2.26 10.68 0.32
CA ILE A 29 -1.21 11.49 0.96
C ILE A 29 -0.69 12.57 0.00
N LEU A 30 -0.57 12.26 -1.29
CA LEU A 30 -0.22 13.26 -2.28
C LEU A 30 -1.28 14.37 -2.35
N ALA A 31 -2.56 14.03 -2.41
CA ALA A 31 -3.64 15.00 -2.49
C ALA A 31 -3.80 15.85 -1.20
N GLU A 32 -3.72 15.22 -0.03
CA GLU A 32 -3.99 15.89 1.24
C GLU A 32 -2.76 16.61 1.83
N LYS A 33 -1.55 16.11 1.55
CA LYS A 33 -0.31 16.58 2.17
C LYS A 33 0.71 17.10 1.16
N GLY A 34 0.51 16.88 -0.14
CA GLY A 34 1.50 17.23 -1.17
C GLY A 34 2.77 16.39 -1.10
N VAL A 35 2.76 15.27 -0.37
CA VAL A 35 3.93 14.40 -0.18
C VAL A 35 3.83 13.18 -1.08
N CYS A 36 4.89 12.91 -1.85
CA CYS A 36 5.00 11.69 -2.65
C CYS A 36 5.65 10.59 -1.81
N LEU A 37 4.91 9.51 -1.53
CA LEU A 37 5.43 8.35 -0.80
C LEU A 37 6.02 7.32 -1.76
N HIS A 38 7.24 6.88 -1.48
CA HIS A 38 7.88 5.77 -2.18
C HIS A 38 7.83 4.51 -1.32
N PRO A 39 7.43 3.35 -1.87
CA PRO A 39 7.37 2.12 -1.10
C PRO A 39 8.78 1.61 -0.78
N GLU A 40 9.01 1.19 0.47
CA GLU A 40 10.24 0.51 0.90
C GLU A 40 10.27 -0.96 0.43
N VAL A 41 9.10 -1.57 0.34
CA VAL A 41 8.94 -2.96 -0.08
C VAL A 41 9.17 -3.15 -1.57
N ARG A 42 9.72 -4.31 -1.95
CA ARG A 42 9.84 -4.73 -3.34
C ARG A 42 8.68 -5.64 -3.70
N ILE A 43 8.00 -5.34 -4.81
CA ILE A 43 6.99 -6.20 -5.41
C ILE A 43 7.70 -7.18 -6.33
N VAL A 44 7.35 -8.46 -6.23
CA VAL A 44 7.90 -9.55 -7.06
C VAL A 44 6.76 -10.32 -7.71
N GLY A 45 7.01 -10.86 -8.91
CA GLY A 45 6.00 -11.53 -9.73
C GLY A 45 5.47 -10.64 -10.86
N GLU A 46 4.63 -11.22 -11.70
CA GLU A 46 4.00 -10.54 -12.83
C GLU A 46 2.52 -10.29 -12.53
N ARG A 47 1.98 -9.19 -13.04
CA ARG A 47 0.53 -8.99 -13.02
C ARG A 47 -0.10 -9.97 -14.01
N ALA A 48 -1.04 -10.76 -13.50
CA ALA A 48 -1.88 -11.64 -14.31
C ALA A 48 -2.87 -10.84 -15.17
#